data_AF-A0A924SQF6-F1
#
_entry.id   AF-A0A924SQF6-F1
#
_cell.length_a   1.000
_cell.length_b   1.000
_cell.length_c   1.000
_cell.angle_alpha   90.00
_cell.angle_beta   90.00
_cell.angle_gamma   90.00
#
_symmetry.space_group_name_H-M   'P 1'
#
loop_
_entity.id
_entity.type
_entity.pdbx_description
1 polymer ?
#
loop_
_entity_poly.entity_id
_entity_poly.type
_entity_poly.pdbx_seq_one_letter_code
_entity_poly.pdbx_strand_id
1 'polypeptide(L)'
;AGGVAELVDDSTGVLVAPNNVGSLAAGIEAVFRRDLGRMSMAASNKARNHYDWNTIMPQLMNRYAGLLATRERADLEAEGFYVPE
;
A
#
# COMPACT_ATOMS: atom_id res chain seq x y z
N ALA A 1 -6.35 13.73 1.72
CA ALA A 1 -5.63 12.50 1.36
C ALA A 1 -6.62 11.35 1.29
N GLY A 2 -6.41 10.40 0.38
CA GLY A 2 -7.28 9.25 0.13
C GLY A 2 -6.58 8.26 -0.79
N GLY A 3 -7.03 7.01 -0.83
CA GLY A 3 -6.26 5.90 -1.40
C GLY A 3 -5.72 6.12 -2.83
N VAL A 4 -6.46 6.82 -3.70
CA VAL A 4 -6.00 7.09 -5.07
C VAL A 4 -4.83 8.09 -5.11
N ALA A 5 -4.87 9.14 -4.28
CA ALA A 5 -3.83 10.17 -4.27
C ALA A 5 -2.49 9.66 -3.73
N GLU A 6 -2.52 8.56 -2.96
CA GLU A 6 -1.32 7.90 -2.45
C GLU A 6 -0.70 6.91 -3.45
N LEU A 7 -1.52 6.41 -4.40
CA LEU A 7 -1.09 5.44 -5.40
C LEU A 7 -0.57 6.09 -6.68
N VAL A 8 -1.06 7.28 -7.03
CA VAL A 8 -0.70 7.99 -8.27
C VAL A 8 0.44 8.97 -8.00
N ASP A 9 1.42 8.96 -8.90
CA ASP A 9 2.52 9.93 -8.98
C ASP A 9 2.71 10.40 -10.43
N ASP A 10 3.64 11.33 -10.65
CA ASP A 10 3.88 11.94 -11.96
C ASP A 10 4.25 10.95 -13.07
N SER A 11 4.77 9.77 -12.71
CA SER A 11 5.15 8.72 -13.65
C SER A 11 4.01 7.76 -13.99
N THR A 12 3.00 7.68 -13.12
CA THR A 12 1.92 6.68 -13.19
C THR A 12 0.55 7.29 -13.51
N GLY A 13 0.38 8.61 -13.39
CA GLY A 13 -0.86 9.29 -13.75
C GLY A 13 -0.84 10.80 -13.55
N VAL A 14 -2.03 11.38 -13.51
CA VAL A 14 -2.27 12.80 -13.22
C VAL A 14 -3.34 12.90 -12.15
N LEU A 15 -3.02 13.54 -11.03
CA LEU A 15 -4.00 13.86 -9.99
C LEU A 15 -4.65 15.21 -10.26
N VAL A 16 -5.96 15.27 -10.06
CA VAL A 16 -6.78 16.47 -10.26
C VAL A 16 -7.70 16.69 -9.07
N ALA A 17 -8.20 17.92 -8.92
CA ALA A 17 -9.14 18.23 -7.85
C ALA A 17 -10.42 17.38 -7.98
N PRO A 18 -10.88 16.72 -6.90
CA PRO A 18 -12.10 15.94 -6.93
C PRO A 18 -13.32 16.86 -7.09
N ASN A 19 -14.41 16.31 -7.63
CA ASN A 19 -15.68 17.01 -7.82
C ASN A 19 -15.56 18.32 -8.62
N ASN A 20 -14.62 18.39 -9.57
CA ASN A 20 -14.45 19.53 -10.46
C ASN A 20 -14.33 19.06 -11.91
N VAL A 21 -15.35 19.38 -12.71
CA VAL A 21 -15.42 18.98 -14.13
C VAL A 21 -14.29 19.59 -14.95
N GLY A 22 -13.94 20.86 -14.68
CA GLY A 22 -12.85 21.55 -15.38
C GLY A 22 -11.49 20.90 -15.10
N SER A 23 -11.23 20.55 -13.84
CA SER A 23 -10.01 19.83 -13.45
C SER A 23 -9.95 18.44 -14.07
N LEU A 24 -11.07 17.71 -14.13
CA LEU A 24 -11.13 16.40 -14.77
C LEU A 24 -10.86 16.49 -16.28
N ALA A 25 -11.51 17.43 -16.99
CA ALA A 25 -11.30 17.65 -18.42
C ALA A 25 -9.84 18.00 -18.72
N ALA A 26 -9.25 18.92 -17.95
CA ALA A 26 -7.84 19.28 -18.09
C ALA A 26 -6.90 18.10 -17.79
N GLY A 27 -7.26 17.24 -16.83
CA GLY A 27 -6.53 16.02 -16.50
C GLY A 27 -6.49 15.01 -17.63
N ILE A 28 -7.65 14.77 -18.27
CA ILE A 28 -7.75 13.89 -19.45
C ILE A 28 -6.85 14.42 -20.56
N GLU A 29 -6.92 15.72 -20.86
CA GLU A 29 -6.08 16.33 -21.88
C GLU A 29 -4.58 16.21 -21.54
N ALA A 30 -4.20 16.45 -20.28
CA ALA A 30 -2.82 16.32 -19.81
C ALA A 30 -2.28 14.88 -19.94
N VAL A 31 -3.13 13.88 -19.74
CA VAL A 31 -2.79 12.46 -19.93
C VAL A 31 -2.51 12.16 -21.41
N PHE A 32 -3.36 12.64 -22.33
CA PHE A 32 -3.18 12.43 -23.77
C PHE A 32 -2.02 13.23 -24.38
N ARG A 33 -1.61 14.34 -23.76
CA ARG A 33 -0.40 15.08 -24.17
C ARG A 33 0.91 14.37 -23.79
N ARG A 34 0.86 13.36 -22.91
CA ARG A 34 2.01 12.56 -22.46
C ARG A 34 2.08 11.23 -23.22
N ASP A 35 3.17 10.52 -23.04
CA ASP A 35 3.31 9.14 -23.53
C ASP A 35 2.46 8.18 -22.67
N LEU A 36 1.27 7.85 -23.19
CA LEU A 36 0.34 6.92 -22.57
C LEU A 36 0.91 5.51 -22.40
N GLY A 37 1.70 5.03 -23.35
CA GLY A 37 2.28 3.68 -23.31
C GLY A 37 3.28 3.58 -22.17
N ARG A 38 4.16 4.57 -22.06
CA ARG A 38 5.13 4.67 -20.96
C ARG A 38 4.43 4.79 -19.60
N MET A 39 3.41 5.64 -19.50
CA MET A 39 2.65 5.83 -18.26
C MET A 39 1.93 4.55 -17.82
N SER A 40 1.27 3.86 -18.76
CA SER A 40 0.58 2.59 -18.50
C SER A 40 1.54 1.50 -18.03
N MET A 41 2.72 1.40 -18.65
CA MET A 41 3.75 0.47 -18.23
C MET A 41 4.31 0.81 -16.84
N ALA A 42 4.56 2.09 -16.54
CA ALA A 42 5.00 2.53 -15.22
C ALA A 42 3.96 2.21 -14.14
N ALA A 43 2.68 2.51 -14.39
CA ALA A 43 1.58 2.21 -13.49
C ALA A 43 1.45 0.69 -13.23
N SER A 44 1.51 -0.12 -14.30
CA SER A 44 1.43 -1.58 -14.21
C SER A 44 2.62 -2.19 -13.46
N ASN A 45 3.82 -1.66 -13.67
CA ASN A 45 5.01 -2.12 -12.96
C ASN A 45 4.95 -1.74 -11.48
N LYS A 46 4.53 -0.51 -11.15
CA LYS A 46 4.33 -0.09 -9.76
C LYS A 46 3.32 -1.00 -9.07
N ALA A 47 2.20 -1.28 -9.73
CA ALA A 47 1.16 -2.15 -9.17
C ALA A 47 1.67 -3.55 -8.85
N ARG A 48 2.34 -4.20 -9.81
CA ARG A 48 2.87 -5.57 -9.64
C ARG A 48 4.02 -5.63 -8.62
N ASN A 49 4.90 -4.63 -8.60
CA ASN A 49 6.08 -4.69 -7.75
C ASN A 49 5.78 -4.34 -6.29
N HIS A 50 4.75 -3.53 -6.02
CA HIS A 50 4.49 -3.02 -4.67
C HIS A 50 3.19 -3.52 -4.03
N TYR A 51 2.18 -3.88 -4.82
CA TYR A 51 0.85 -4.21 -4.30
C TYR A 51 0.40 -5.63 -4.66
N ASP A 52 1.28 -6.46 -5.21
CA ASP A 52 0.97 -7.87 -5.50
C ASP A 52 0.83 -8.68 -4.20
N TRP A 53 -0.19 -9.54 -4.14
CA TRP A 53 -0.49 -10.34 -2.96
C TRP A 53 0.63 -11.32 -2.60
N ASN A 54 1.39 -11.83 -3.57
CA ASN A 54 2.55 -12.67 -3.30
C ASN A 54 3.66 -11.89 -2.60
N THR A 55 3.68 -10.56 -2.74
CA THR A 55 4.62 -9.67 -2.03
C THR A 55 4.07 -9.25 -0.66
N ILE A 56 2.77 -8.95 -0.57
CA ILE A 56 2.15 -8.40 0.65
C ILE A 56 1.82 -9.48 1.69
N MET A 57 1.27 -10.64 1.28
CA MET A 57 0.86 -11.69 2.22
C MET A 57 2.00 -12.17 3.12
N PRO A 58 3.21 -12.48 2.61
CA PRO A 58 4.31 -12.93 3.47
C PRO A 58 4.70 -11.89 4.53
N GLN A 59 4.70 -10.60 4.17
CA GLN A 59 5.01 -9.53 5.11
C GLN A 59 3.95 -9.42 6.21
N LEU A 60 2.68 -9.57 5.85
CA LEU A 60 1.57 -9.53 6.80
C LEU A 60 1.63 -10.73 7.75
N MET A 61 1.84 -11.93 7.22
CA MET A 61 1.98 -13.15 8.03
C MET A 61 3.19 -13.07 8.97
N ASN A 62 4.32 -12.52 8.52
CA ASN A 62 5.50 -12.34 9.37
C ASN A 62 5.22 -11.38 10.55
N ARG A 63 4.47 -10.29 10.32
CA ARG A 63 4.06 -9.39 11.41
C ARG A 63 3.15 -10.10 12.42
N TYR A 64 2.19 -10.88 11.95
CA TYR A 64 1.32 -11.64 12.85
C TYR A 64 2.10 -12.71 13.63
N ALA A 65 3.00 -13.44 12.98
CA ALA A 65 3.86 -14.42 13.64
C ALA A 65 4.70 -13.77 14.75
N GLY A 66 5.28 -12.59 14.49
CA GLY A 66 6.04 -11.84 15.50
C GLY A 66 5.19 -11.41 16.71
N LEU A 67 3.95 -10.96 16.47
CA LEU A 67 3.02 -10.59 17.54
C LEU A 67 2.62 -11.81 18.39
N LEU A 68 2.34 -12.94 17.76
CA LEU A 68 1.98 -14.18 18.46
C LEU A 68 3.15 -14.72 19.29
N ALA A 69 4.36 -14.74 18.74
CA ALA A 69 5.55 -15.18 19.47
C ALA A 69 5.86 -14.28 20.68
N THR A 70 5.63 -12.96 20.55
CA THR A 70 5.80 -12.03 21.68
C THR A 70 4.79 -12.29 22.79
N ARG A 71 3.54 -12.62 22.42
CA ARG A 71 2.49 -12.97 23.37
C ARG A 71 2.78 -14.28 24.10
N GLU A 72 3.13 -15.33 23.36
CA GLU A 72 3.50 -16.63 23.97
C GLU A 72 4.65 -16.48 24.96
N ARG A 73 5.65 -15.66 24.63
CA ARG A 73 6.75 -15.36 25.54
C ARG A 73 6.29 -14.64 26.81
N ALA A 74 5.41 -13.63 26.68
CA ALA A 74 4.88 -12.90 27.83
C ALA A 74 4.04 -13.79 28.75
N ASP A 75 3.24 -14.70 28.16
CA ASP A 75 2.43 -15.66 28.90
C ASP A 75 3.32 -16.65 29.68
N LEU A 76 4.39 -17.18 29.05
CA LEU A 76 5.37 -18.06 29.71
C LEU A 76 6.17 -17.35 30.82
N GLU A 77 6.57 -16.10 30.62
CA GLU A 77 7.23 -15.30 31.66
C GLU A 77 6.28 -15.10 32.84
N ALA A 78 5.00 -14.77 32.62
CA ALA A 78 4.00 -14.60 33.67
C ALA A 78 3.74 -15.90 34.47
N GLU A 79 3.71 -17.06 33.82
CA GLU A 79 3.57 -18.36 34.48
C GLU A 79 4.81 -18.73 35.32
N GLY A 80 6.02 -18.40 34.84
CA GLY A 80 7.26 -18.63 35.58
C GLY A 80 7.42 -17.79 36.85
N PHE A 81 6.68 -16.68 36.98
CA PHE A 81 6.64 -15.85 38.18
C PHE A 81 5.59 -16.30 39.21
N TYR A 82 4.76 -17.31 38.90
CA TYR A 82 3.80 -17.87 39.85
C TYR A 82 4.44 -19.00 40.69
N VAL A 83 4.98 -18.65 41.85
CA VAL A 83 5.29 -19.60 42.93
C VAL A 83 4.18 -19.51 43.97
N PRO A 84 3.27 -20.49 44.07
CA PRO A 84 2.27 -20.51 45.14
C PRO A 84 2.93 -20.85 46.48
N GLU A 85 2.65 -20.06 47.52
CA GLU A 85 3.00 -20.33 48.93
C GLU A 85 2.23 -21.53 49.49
#